data_AF-A0A243SAI8-F1
#
_entry.id   AF-A0A243SAI8-F1
#
_cell.length_a   1.000
_cell.length_b   1.000
_cell.length_c   1.000
_cell.angle_alpha   90.00
_cell.angle_beta   90.00
_cell.angle_gamma   90.00
#
_symmetry.space_group_name_H-M   'P 1'
#
loop_
_entity.id
_entity.type
_entity.pdbx_description
1 polymer ?
#
loop_
_entity_poly.entity_id
_entity_poly.type
_entity_poly.pdbx_seq_one_letter_code
_entity_poly.pdbx_strand_id
1 'polypeptide(L)'
;MARLQILELPEGSGDDRPPFVLVVDQYEPQRYILGADQPEPVDQFEGIAEQIGARAVLVFEDTIDIPANDTTAYLNAGDSRPELVVELAGRDIDGAIDAAIRKVKDGPRLARERTEIARDMDRLANHKAAITDALGIDRLRDWDDIRNAAAGLKRERDTHAAAIERVRRTPTKPEIMNAQQENPTVWMHGYECGVLAAKSDLRPHNEPTSKPTDA
;
A
#
# COMPACT_ATOMS: atom_id res chain seq x y z
N MET A 1 32.22 12.23 -7.74
CA MET A 1 32.20 12.87 -6.40
C MET A 1 30.76 12.85 -5.97
N ALA A 2 30.44 12.28 -4.80
CA ALA A 2 29.05 12.22 -4.35
C ALA A 2 28.48 13.63 -4.22
N ARG A 3 27.29 13.83 -4.78
CA ARG A 3 26.54 15.08 -4.68
C ARG A 3 25.54 14.93 -3.54
N LEU A 4 25.42 16.00 -2.75
CA LEU A 4 24.49 16.08 -1.63
C LEU A 4 23.33 16.98 -2.03
N GLN A 5 22.12 16.48 -1.86
CA GLN A 5 20.88 17.18 -2.12
C GLN A 5 19.96 17.07 -0.90
N ILE A 6 19.14 18.09 -0.67
CA ILE A 6 18.15 18.09 0.43
C ILE A 6 16.76 18.02 -0.18
N LEU A 7 15.95 17.05 0.26
CA LEU A 7 14.55 16.95 -0.12
C LEU A 7 13.68 17.39 1.05
N GLU A 8 13.02 18.54 0.89
CA GLU A 8 12.03 19.03 1.85
C GLU A 8 10.76 18.17 1.75
N LEU A 9 10.28 17.72 2.90
CA LEU A 9 9.03 17.01 3.05
C LEU A 9 7.96 17.95 3.64
N PRO A 10 6.68 17.72 3.35
CA PRO A 10 5.63 18.43 4.07
C PRO A 10 5.72 18.11 5.57
N GLU A 11 5.49 19.12 6.41
CA GLU A 11 5.38 18.94 7.86
C GLU A 11 4.30 17.90 8.16
N GLY A 12 4.71 16.74 8.68
CA GLY A 12 3.82 15.65 9.05
C GLY A 12 3.44 15.73 10.53
N SER A 13 2.22 15.32 10.87
CA SER A 13 1.63 15.50 12.20
C SER A 13 2.13 14.55 13.29
N GLY A 14 3.38 14.07 13.25
CA GLY A 14 3.85 13.07 14.21
C GLY A 14 5.34 12.76 14.22
N ASP A 15 6.18 13.64 13.68
CA ASP A 15 7.64 13.54 13.82
C ASP A 15 8.17 14.93 14.17
N ASP A 16 8.82 15.06 15.34
CA ASP A 16 9.39 16.33 15.81
C ASP A 16 10.72 16.66 15.11
N ARG A 17 11.25 15.74 14.29
CA ARG A 17 12.48 15.97 13.53
C ARG A 17 12.23 16.93 12.35
N PRO A 18 13.26 17.69 11.94
CA PRO A 18 13.20 18.51 10.74
C PRO A 18 12.61 17.75 9.53
N PRO A 19 11.69 18.37 8.76
CA PRO A 19 10.98 17.69 7.69
C PRO A 19 11.83 17.65 6.42
N PHE A 20 13.03 17.09 6.49
CA PHE A 20 13.87 16.89 5.31
C PHE A 20 14.54 15.52 5.29
N VAL A 21 14.85 15.07 4.08
CA VAL A 21 15.61 13.85 3.78
C VAL A 21 16.90 14.25 3.10
N LEU A 22 18.01 13.64 3.53
CA LEU A 22 19.30 13.82 2.88
C LEU A 22 19.39 12.85 1.70
N VAL A 23 19.66 13.36 0.51
CA VAL A 23 19.86 12.56 -0.70
C VAL A 23 21.32 12.64 -1.10
N VAL A 24 21.98 11.49 -1.23
CA VAL A 24 23.35 11.34 -1.70
C VAL A 24 23.30 10.65 -3.05
N ASP A 25 23.56 11.37 -4.13
CA ASP A 25 23.61 10.82 -5.49
C ASP A 25 25.05 10.72 -6.00
N GLN A 26 25.26 9.90 -7.03
CA GLN A 26 26.60 9.57 -7.55
C GLN A 26 27.52 8.94 -6.49
N TYR A 27 26.94 8.14 -5.59
CA TYR A 27 27.71 7.42 -4.58
C TYR A 27 28.32 6.16 -5.19
N GLU A 28 29.65 6.07 -5.17
CA GLU A 28 30.37 4.85 -5.54
C GLU A 28 30.71 4.05 -4.28
N PRO A 29 30.17 2.83 -4.12
CA PRO A 29 30.50 1.98 -2.98
C PRO A 29 32.01 1.72 -2.92
N GLN A 30 32.67 2.21 -1.87
CA GLN A 30 34.07 1.89 -1.65
C GLN A 30 34.20 0.41 -1.33
N ARG A 31 34.76 -0.36 -2.27
CA ARG A 31 35.08 -1.77 -2.04
C ARG A 31 36.28 -1.84 -1.11
N TYR A 32 36.04 -2.04 0.18
CA TYR A 32 37.10 -2.39 1.12
C TYR A 32 37.50 -3.86 0.89
N ILE A 33 38.80 -4.12 0.71
CA ILE A 33 39.33 -5.49 0.73
C ILE A 33 39.41 -5.90 2.20
N LEU A 34 38.35 -6.51 2.70
CA LEU A 34 38.31 -7.06 4.05
C LEU A 34 39.10 -8.37 4.08
N GLY A 35 40.04 -8.50 5.02
CA GLY A 35 40.72 -9.76 5.30
C GLY A 35 39.74 -10.79 5.88
N ALA A 36 40.09 -12.09 5.80
CA ALA A 36 39.20 -13.22 6.12
C ALA A 36 38.55 -13.19 7.52
N ASP A 37 39.07 -12.39 8.46
CA ASP A 37 38.61 -12.31 9.85
C ASP A 37 37.93 -10.97 10.21
N GLN A 38 37.60 -10.11 9.23
CA GLN A 38 36.90 -8.85 9.55
C GLN A 38 35.38 -8.99 9.53
N PRO A 39 34.68 -8.37 10.50
CA PRO A 39 33.22 -8.33 10.53
C PRO A 39 32.68 -7.68 9.26
N GLU A 40 31.47 -8.09 8.86
CA GLU A 40 30.79 -7.54 7.69
C GLU A 40 30.81 -6.00 7.71
N PRO A 41 31.04 -5.35 6.56
CA PRO A 41 31.09 -3.90 6.51
C PRO A 41 29.74 -3.34 6.95
N VAL A 42 29.73 -2.66 8.09
CA VAL A 42 28.59 -1.87 8.55
C VAL A 42 28.27 -0.86 7.46
N ASP A 43 27.00 -0.75 7.08
CA ASP A 43 26.57 0.25 6.12
C ASP A 43 26.98 1.63 6.66
N GLN A 44 27.89 2.30 5.98
CA GLN A 44 28.50 3.55 6.43
C GLN A 44 27.46 4.68 6.62
N PHE A 45 26.25 4.51 6.09
CA PHE A 45 25.14 5.45 6.22
C PHE A 45 24.21 5.11 7.40
N GLU A 46 24.43 3.99 8.07
CA GLU A 46 23.70 3.61 9.28
C GLU A 46 23.98 4.63 10.38
N GLY A 47 22.93 5.25 10.93
CA GLY A 47 23.03 6.27 11.98
C GLY A 47 23.32 7.70 11.50
N ILE A 48 23.72 7.92 10.24
CA ILE A 48 23.96 9.27 9.71
C ILE A 48 22.68 10.13 9.76
N ALA A 49 21.53 9.53 9.48
CA ALA A 49 20.24 10.22 9.57
C ALA A 49 19.99 10.82 10.96
N GLU A 50 20.26 10.04 12.01
CA GLU A 50 20.09 10.46 13.40
C GLU A 50 21.11 11.54 13.80
N GLN A 51 22.36 11.39 13.37
CA GLN A 51 23.42 12.36 13.65
C GLN A 51 23.15 13.74 13.04
N ILE A 52 22.60 13.77 11.82
CA ILE A 52 22.28 15.01 11.10
C ILE A 52 20.90 15.57 11.51
N GLY A 53 20.07 14.76 12.17
CA GLY A 53 18.67 15.09 12.45
C GLY A 53 17.78 15.03 11.20
N ALA A 54 18.23 14.35 10.15
CA ALA A 54 17.43 14.10 8.96
C ALA A 54 16.42 12.98 9.23
N ARG A 55 15.28 13.00 8.54
CA ARG A 55 14.26 11.96 8.70
C ARG A 55 14.70 10.63 8.09
N ALA A 56 15.45 10.70 7.00
CA ALA A 56 16.08 9.57 6.34
C ALA A 56 17.30 10.04 5.54
N VAL A 57 18.15 9.09 5.15
CA VAL A 57 19.22 9.26 4.17
C VAL A 57 18.93 8.31 3.01
N LEU A 58 18.91 8.83 1.79
CA LEU A 58 18.74 8.05 0.57
C LEU A 58 20.03 8.11 -0.23
N VAL A 59 20.55 6.95 -0.63
CA VAL A 59 21.83 6.84 -1.35
C VAL A 59 21.59 6.22 -2.70
N PHE A 60 22.05 6.87 -3.75
CA PHE A 60 21.90 6.45 -5.15
C PHE A 60 23.25 6.41 -5.85
N GLU A 61 23.46 5.36 -6.64
CA GLU A 61 24.64 5.25 -7.52
C GLU A 61 24.52 6.22 -8.71
N ASP A 62 23.29 6.45 -9.18
CA ASP A 62 22.99 7.34 -10.31
C ASP A 62 22.65 8.77 -9.84
N THR A 63 22.72 9.72 -10.77
CA THR A 63 22.28 11.10 -10.54
C THR A 63 20.76 11.16 -10.49
N ILE A 64 20.21 11.70 -9.41
CA ILE A 64 18.76 11.92 -9.27
C ILE A 64 18.49 13.41 -9.39
N ASP A 65 17.61 13.77 -10.32
CA ASP A 65 17.16 15.14 -10.49
C ASP A 65 15.95 15.41 -9.60
N ILE A 66 16.13 16.30 -8.62
CA ILE A 66 15.07 16.74 -7.71
C ILE A 66 14.66 18.13 -8.16
N PRO A 67 13.45 18.32 -8.72
CA PRO A 67 13.00 19.61 -9.26
C PRO A 67 13.06 20.75 -8.24
N ALA A 68 12.92 20.44 -6.95
CA ALA A 68 12.99 21.43 -5.87
C ALA A 68 14.41 22.04 -5.68
N ASN A 69 15.47 21.37 -6.14
CA ASN A 69 16.86 21.83 -6.05
C ASN A 69 17.40 22.37 -7.38
N ASP A 70 16.56 22.51 -8.41
CA ASP A 70 16.95 23.14 -9.66
C ASP A 70 17.10 24.66 -9.49
N THR A 71 18.29 25.07 -9.08
CA THR A 71 18.67 26.49 -8.92
C THR A 71 19.03 27.17 -10.24
N THR A 72 18.98 26.46 -11.38
CA THR A 72 19.31 27.06 -12.69
C THR A 72 18.33 28.16 -13.08
N ALA A 73 17.07 28.07 -12.63
CA ALA A 73 16.08 29.12 -12.81
C ALA A 73 16.42 30.41 -12.04
N TYR A 74 17.04 30.31 -10.86
CA TYR A 74 17.43 31.47 -10.04
C TYR A 74 18.72 32.14 -10.53
N LEU A 75 19.60 31.39 -11.20
CA LEU A 75 20.81 31.94 -11.82
C LEU A 75 20.51 32.80 -13.06
N ASN A 76 19.35 32.59 -13.71
CA ASN A 76 18.92 33.33 -14.90
C ASN A 76 17.87 34.42 -14.63
N ALA A 77 17.47 34.66 -13.38
CA ALA A 77 16.45 35.66 -13.02
C ALA A 77 17.00 37.09 -12.87
N GLY A 78 18.19 37.37 -13.38
CA GLY A 78 18.67 38.72 -13.64
C GLY A 78 18.29 39.12 -15.06
N ASP A 79 17.34 40.05 -15.19
CA ASP A 79 17.19 40.92 -16.37
C ASP A 79 16.23 40.50 -17.49
N SER A 80 14.96 40.22 -17.17
CA SER A 80 13.88 40.27 -18.16
C SER A 80 12.51 40.53 -17.52
N ARG A 81 12.19 41.80 -17.22
CA ARG A 81 10.80 42.24 -17.05
C ARG A 81 10.21 42.52 -18.43
N PRO A 82 9.23 41.74 -18.95
CA PRO A 82 8.49 42.17 -20.13
C PRO A 82 7.49 43.26 -19.71
N GLU A 83 7.74 44.48 -20.16
CA GLU A 83 6.81 45.60 -20.13
C GLU A 83 5.65 45.29 -21.08
N LEU A 84 4.50 44.88 -20.52
CA LEU A 84 3.31 44.57 -21.29
C LEU A 84 2.53 45.86 -21.59
N VAL A 85 2.82 46.49 -22.73
CA VAL A 85 1.99 47.57 -23.28
C VAL A 85 0.79 46.93 -23.98
N VAL A 86 -0.41 47.14 -23.44
CA VAL A 86 -1.68 46.73 -24.06
C VAL A 86 -2.35 47.96 -24.66
N GLU A 87 -2.17 48.17 -25.96
CA GLU A 87 -3.01 49.08 -26.74
C GLU A 87 -4.32 48.38 -27.11
N LEU A 88 -5.41 48.80 -26.45
CA LEU A 88 -6.77 48.45 -26.83
C LEU A 88 -7.24 49.37 -27.98
N ALA A 89 -6.94 48.97 -29.21
CA ALA A 89 -7.54 49.55 -30.40
C ALA A 89 -8.66 48.64 -30.91
N GLY A 90 -9.88 49.17 -30.93
CA GLY A 90 -11.07 48.47 -31.38
C GLY A 90 -11.07 48.14 -32.87
N ARG A 91 -11.37 46.88 -33.18
CA ARG A 91 -12.04 46.32 -34.36
C ARG A 91 -11.68 44.84 -34.36
N ASP A 92 -12.66 43.92 -34.31
CA ASP A 92 -12.52 42.54 -34.81
C ASP A 92 -13.85 41.79 -34.69
N ILE A 93 -14.91 42.32 -35.32
CA ILE A 93 -16.15 41.54 -35.50
C ILE A 93 -15.94 40.50 -36.63
N ASP A 94 -15.21 40.86 -37.68
CA ASP A 94 -14.90 39.95 -38.80
C ASP A 94 -13.91 38.84 -38.39
N GLY A 95 -12.90 39.16 -37.56
CA GLY A 95 -11.99 38.16 -36.99
C GLY A 95 -12.68 37.16 -36.06
N ALA A 96 -13.71 37.59 -35.31
CA ALA A 96 -14.51 36.70 -34.47
C ALA A 96 -15.38 35.73 -35.29
N ILE A 97 -15.92 36.18 -36.43
CA ILE A 97 -16.71 35.34 -37.34
C ILE A 97 -15.80 34.31 -38.04
N ASP A 98 -14.62 34.70 -38.51
CA ASP A 98 -13.64 33.78 -39.10
C ASP A 98 -13.12 32.74 -38.09
N ALA A 99 -12.89 33.14 -36.84
CA ALA A 99 -12.53 32.22 -35.76
C ALA A 99 -13.65 31.22 -35.44
N ALA A 100 -14.91 31.65 -35.50
CA ALA A 100 -16.07 30.77 -35.30
C ALA A 100 -16.22 29.75 -36.46
N ILE A 101 -16.02 30.18 -37.70
CA ILE A 101 -16.08 29.30 -38.89
C ILE A 101 -14.94 28.26 -38.85
N ARG A 102 -13.73 28.63 -38.39
CA ARG A 102 -12.64 27.66 -38.17
C ARG A 102 -12.98 26.64 -37.09
N LYS A 103 -13.53 27.07 -35.94
CA LYS A 103 -13.97 26.16 -34.86
C LYS A 103 -15.01 25.13 -35.32
N VAL A 104 -15.92 25.51 -36.23
CA VAL A 104 -16.93 24.58 -36.78
C VAL A 104 -16.31 23.57 -37.76
N LYS A 105 -15.31 23.97 -38.56
CA LYS A 105 -14.58 23.06 -39.46
C LYS A 105 -13.63 22.10 -38.72
N ASP A 106 -13.04 22.54 -37.61
CA ASP A 106 -12.11 21.74 -36.82
C ASP A 106 -12.80 20.78 -35.85
N GLY A 107 -14.07 21.03 -35.49
CA GLY A 107 -14.89 20.16 -34.64
C GLY A 107 -14.88 18.67 -35.02
N PRO A 108 -15.16 18.28 -36.28
CA PRO A 108 -15.11 16.88 -36.70
C PRO A 108 -13.68 16.29 -36.73
N ARG A 109 -12.64 17.13 -36.84
CA ARG A 109 -11.23 16.68 -36.79
C ARG A 109 -10.82 16.37 -35.35
N LEU A 110 -11.15 17.27 -34.43
CA LEU A 110 -10.91 17.11 -32.99
C LEU A 110 -11.69 15.92 -32.40
N ALA A 111 -12.89 15.64 -32.90
CA ALA A 111 -13.66 14.45 -32.51
C ALA A 111 -12.97 13.15 -32.94
N ARG A 112 -12.39 13.10 -34.15
CA ARG A 112 -11.63 11.93 -34.63
C ARG A 112 -10.34 11.74 -33.85
N GLU A 113 -9.58 12.81 -33.64
CA GLU A 113 -8.36 12.79 -32.82
C GLU A 113 -8.66 12.29 -31.39
N ARG A 114 -9.78 12.72 -30.77
CA ARG A 114 -10.21 12.20 -29.46
C ARG A 114 -10.51 10.70 -29.46
N THR A 115 -11.11 10.17 -30.54
CA THR A 115 -11.34 8.72 -30.65
C THR A 115 -10.07 7.91 -30.90
N GLU A 116 -9.09 8.50 -31.58
CA GLU A 116 -7.78 7.87 -31.78
C GLU A 116 -6.98 7.82 -30.49
N ILE A 117 -6.94 8.93 -29.74
CA ILE A 117 -6.33 8.98 -28.41
C ILE A 117 -6.97 7.95 -27.47
N ALA A 118 -8.31 7.81 -27.48
CA ALA A 118 -8.99 6.81 -26.66
C ALA A 118 -8.60 5.38 -27.04
N ARG A 119 -8.48 5.06 -28.34
CA ARG A 119 -8.04 3.74 -28.79
C ARG A 119 -6.59 3.44 -28.44
N ASP A 120 -5.72 4.44 -28.51
CA ASP A 120 -4.32 4.28 -28.13
C ASP A 120 -4.16 4.11 -26.60
N MET A 121 -4.98 4.78 -25.80
CA MET A 121 -5.06 4.54 -24.36
C MET A 121 -5.48 3.09 -24.04
N ASP A 122 -6.48 2.55 -24.74
CA ASP A 122 -6.89 1.15 -24.57
C ASP A 122 -5.78 0.16 -24.99
N ARG A 123 -5.06 0.46 -26.07
CA ARG A 123 -3.91 -0.35 -26.51
C ARG A 123 -2.78 -0.33 -25.48
N LEU A 124 -2.45 0.84 -24.93
CA LEU A 124 -1.44 1.00 -23.90
C LEU A 124 -1.83 0.27 -22.61
N ALA A 125 -3.10 0.34 -22.21
CA ALA A 125 -3.61 -0.38 -21.04
C ALA A 125 -3.48 -1.90 -21.23
N ASN A 126 -3.86 -2.42 -22.40
CA ASN A 126 -3.73 -3.84 -22.72
C ASN A 126 -2.27 -4.29 -22.80
N HIS A 127 -1.39 -3.47 -23.38
CA HIS A 127 0.03 -3.77 -23.46
C HIS A 127 0.70 -3.77 -22.08
N LYS A 128 0.34 -2.82 -21.21
CA LYS A 128 0.78 -2.79 -19.82
C LYS A 128 0.31 -4.03 -19.06
N ALA A 129 -0.93 -4.46 -19.25
CA ALA A 129 -1.44 -5.68 -18.63
C ALA A 129 -0.64 -6.91 -19.10
N ALA A 130 -0.39 -7.03 -20.41
CA ALA A 130 0.40 -8.13 -20.98
C ALA A 130 1.87 -8.14 -20.50
N ILE A 131 2.50 -6.96 -20.36
CA ILE A 131 3.85 -6.85 -19.79
C ILE A 131 3.84 -7.26 -18.31
N THR A 132 2.83 -6.86 -17.56
CA THR A 132 2.69 -7.18 -16.12
C THR A 132 2.57 -8.69 -15.90
N ASP A 133 1.77 -9.34 -16.76
CA ASP A 133 1.59 -10.80 -16.81
C ASP A 133 2.88 -11.53 -17.22
N ALA A 134 3.53 -11.08 -18.31
CA ALA A 134 4.78 -11.67 -18.81
C ALA A 134 5.97 -11.51 -17.84
N LEU A 135 6.03 -10.40 -17.10
CA LEU A 135 7.04 -10.15 -16.08
C LEU A 135 6.75 -10.89 -14.75
N GLY A 136 5.58 -11.54 -14.61
CA GLY A 136 5.20 -12.23 -13.39
C GLY A 136 5.11 -11.29 -12.18
N ILE A 137 4.82 -10.00 -12.41
CA ILE A 137 4.60 -9.02 -11.34
C ILE A 137 3.27 -9.29 -10.62
N ASP A 138 2.42 -10.16 -11.18
CA ASP A 138 1.21 -10.70 -10.53
C ASP A 138 1.50 -11.51 -9.24
N ARG A 139 2.77 -11.80 -8.93
CA ARG A 139 3.19 -12.35 -7.63
C ARG A 139 2.78 -11.50 -6.43
N LEU A 140 2.53 -10.20 -6.61
CA LEU A 140 1.96 -9.35 -5.55
C LEU A 140 0.51 -9.73 -5.22
N ARG A 141 -0.26 -10.17 -6.22
CA ARG A 141 -1.64 -10.65 -6.05
C ARG A 141 -1.67 -12.03 -5.37
N ASP A 142 -0.76 -12.91 -5.78
CA ASP A 142 -0.55 -14.20 -5.11
C ASP A 142 -0.15 -14.01 -3.64
N TRP A 143 0.61 -12.96 -3.33
CA TRP A 143 1.04 -12.67 -1.96
C TRP A 143 -0.13 -12.27 -1.05
N ASP A 144 -1.09 -11.51 -1.56
CA ASP A 144 -2.31 -11.17 -0.83
C ASP A 144 -3.19 -12.41 -0.60
N ASP A 145 -3.30 -13.31 -1.58
CA ASP A 145 -4.02 -14.57 -1.42
C ASP A 145 -3.35 -15.48 -0.38
N ILE A 146 -2.02 -15.58 -0.40
CA ILE A 146 -1.23 -16.31 0.61
C ILE A 146 -1.43 -15.68 2.00
N ARG A 147 -1.41 -14.34 2.09
CA ARG A 147 -1.61 -13.62 3.35
C ARG A 147 -3.02 -13.82 3.90
N ASN A 148 -4.03 -13.79 3.04
CA ASN A 148 -5.42 -14.04 3.41
C ASN A 148 -5.64 -15.48 3.84
N ALA A 149 -5.05 -16.45 3.13
CA ALA A 149 -5.07 -17.86 3.53
C ALA A 149 -4.38 -18.07 4.89
N ALA A 150 -3.22 -17.46 5.12
CA ALA A 150 -2.52 -17.51 6.39
C ALA A 150 -3.32 -16.87 7.55
N ALA A 151 -4.03 -15.77 7.28
CA ALA A 151 -4.93 -15.14 8.25
C ALA A 151 -6.14 -16.04 8.57
N GLY A 152 -6.68 -16.75 7.57
CA GLY A 152 -7.74 -17.75 7.76
C GLY A 152 -7.29 -18.88 8.70
N LEU A 153 -6.14 -19.50 8.41
CA LEU A 153 -5.57 -20.57 9.22
C LEU A 153 -5.29 -20.12 10.67
N LYS A 154 -4.84 -18.88 10.87
CA LYS A 154 -4.63 -18.34 12.23
C LYS A 154 -5.95 -18.22 13.01
N ARG A 155 -7.03 -17.76 12.37
CA ARG A 155 -8.36 -17.67 12.99
C ARG A 155 -8.92 -19.04 13.35
N GLU A 156 -8.74 -20.04 12.48
CA GLU A 156 -9.11 -21.44 12.76
C GLU A 156 -8.32 -21.99 13.96
N ARG A 157 -7.00 -21.76 14.01
CA ARG A 157 -6.19 -22.19 15.14
C ARG A 157 -6.63 -21.54 16.45
N ASP A 158 -6.91 -20.24 16.44
CA ASP A 158 -7.30 -19.49 17.63
C ASP A 158 -8.71 -19.89 18.11
N THR A 159 -9.64 -20.21 17.20
CA THR A 159 -10.97 -20.78 17.54
C THR A 159 -10.86 -22.18 18.13
N HIS A 160 -10.01 -23.05 17.57
CA HIS A 160 -9.74 -24.37 18.15
C HIS A 160 -9.12 -24.26 19.54
N ALA A 161 -8.17 -23.35 19.74
CA ALA A 161 -7.56 -23.11 21.04
C ALA A 161 -8.59 -22.63 22.08
N ALA A 162 -9.49 -21.72 21.69
CA ALA A 162 -10.57 -21.25 22.55
C ALA A 162 -11.59 -22.35 22.91
N ALA A 163 -11.92 -23.24 21.97
CA ALA A 163 -12.80 -24.38 22.21
C ALA A 163 -12.19 -25.38 23.22
N ILE A 164 -10.90 -25.70 23.05
CA ILE A 164 -10.16 -26.57 23.97
C ILE A 164 -10.11 -25.94 25.37
N GLU A 165 -9.87 -24.64 25.46
CA GLU A 165 -9.80 -23.93 26.74
C GLU A 165 -11.16 -23.92 27.46
N ARG A 166 -12.29 -23.79 26.74
CA ARG A 166 -13.64 -23.95 27.33
C ARG A 166 -13.86 -25.34 27.90
N VAL A 167 -13.47 -26.39 27.19
CA VAL A 167 -13.57 -27.77 27.69
C VAL A 167 -12.70 -27.95 28.94
N ARG A 168 -11.48 -27.40 28.94
CA ARG A 168 -10.58 -27.46 30.12
C ARG A 168 -11.10 -26.72 31.34
N ARG A 169 -11.77 -25.57 31.13
CA ARG A 169 -12.38 -24.79 32.21
C ARG A 169 -13.71 -25.33 32.69
N THR A 170 -14.28 -26.33 32.00
CA THR A 170 -15.48 -27.00 32.46
C THR A 170 -15.12 -27.74 33.75
N PRO A 171 -15.75 -27.41 34.89
CA PRO A 171 -15.38 -27.99 36.17
C PRO A 171 -15.54 -29.53 36.11
N THR A 172 -14.41 -30.23 36.23
CA THR A 172 -14.34 -31.71 36.27
C THR A 172 -14.75 -32.29 37.61
N LYS A 173 -15.03 -31.45 38.61
CA LYS A 173 -15.70 -31.85 39.84
C LYS A 173 -17.20 -31.65 39.63
N PRO A 174 -18.01 -32.71 39.40
CA PRO A 174 -19.40 -32.61 39.78
C PRO A 174 -19.41 -32.13 41.23
N GLU A 175 -20.12 -31.05 41.51
CA GLU A 175 -20.41 -30.66 42.87
C GLU A 175 -20.83 -31.91 43.64
N ILE A 176 -20.25 -32.08 44.82
CA ILE A 176 -20.45 -33.25 45.68
C ILE A 176 -21.94 -33.60 45.71
N MET A 177 -22.21 -34.83 45.27
CA MET A 177 -23.44 -35.61 45.43
C MET A 177 -24.42 -35.02 46.45
N ASN A 178 -25.47 -34.37 45.98
CA ASN A 178 -26.68 -34.32 46.78
C ASN A 178 -27.42 -35.64 46.54
N ALA A 179 -27.17 -36.65 47.40
CA ALA A 179 -27.74 -38.00 47.30
C ALA A 179 -29.27 -38.04 47.48
N GLN A 180 -29.93 -36.89 47.58
CA GLN A 180 -31.38 -36.74 47.75
C GLN A 180 -32.13 -36.31 46.48
N GLN A 181 -31.48 -36.24 45.32
CA GLN A 181 -32.21 -35.94 44.07
C GLN A 181 -32.94 -37.17 43.51
N GLU A 182 -34.25 -37.03 43.29
CA GLU A 182 -35.18 -38.10 42.94
C GLU A 182 -35.06 -38.65 41.51
N ASN A 183 -34.28 -38.01 40.61
CA ASN A 183 -34.29 -38.34 39.19
C ASN A 183 -32.88 -38.52 38.59
N PRO A 184 -32.49 -39.74 38.15
CA PRO A 184 -31.13 -40.05 37.71
C PRO A 184 -30.75 -39.51 36.32
N THR A 185 -31.69 -38.99 35.53
CA THR A 185 -31.45 -38.54 34.14
C THR A 185 -30.90 -37.13 34.01
N VAL A 186 -30.94 -36.32 35.06
CA VAL A 186 -30.47 -34.91 35.03
C VAL A 186 -28.93 -34.81 35.01
N TRP A 187 -28.23 -35.90 35.31
CA TRP A 187 -26.81 -35.93 35.65
C TRP A 187 -25.84 -35.93 34.45
N MET A 188 -26.31 -36.17 33.22
CA MET A 188 -25.43 -36.19 32.04
C MET A 188 -25.30 -34.83 31.33
N HIS A 189 -26.13 -33.84 31.67
CA HIS A 189 -26.24 -32.64 30.83
C HIS A 189 -25.07 -31.66 30.91
N GLY A 190 -24.37 -31.50 32.02
CA GLY A 190 -23.35 -30.44 32.15
C GLY A 190 -22.15 -30.63 31.21
N TYR A 191 -21.55 -31.83 31.22
CA TYR A 191 -20.39 -32.15 30.39
C TYR A 191 -20.79 -32.35 28.92
N GLU A 192 -21.92 -33.02 28.69
CA GLU A 192 -22.44 -33.26 27.35
C GLU A 192 -22.82 -31.95 26.64
N CYS A 193 -23.44 -30.99 27.34
CA CYS A 193 -23.71 -29.65 26.81
C CYS A 193 -22.44 -28.86 26.51
N GLY A 194 -21.41 -28.96 27.36
CA GLY A 194 -20.11 -28.30 27.11
C GLY A 194 -19.40 -28.86 25.87
N VAL A 195 -19.42 -30.19 25.71
CA VAL A 195 -18.84 -30.87 24.54
C VAL A 195 -19.64 -30.58 23.27
N LEU A 196 -20.98 -30.55 23.35
CA LEU A 196 -21.84 -30.21 22.21
C LEU A 196 -21.68 -28.76 21.76
N ALA A 197 -21.57 -27.81 22.69
CA ALA A 197 -21.31 -26.40 22.38
C ALA A 197 -19.91 -26.17 21.78
N ALA A 198 -18.88 -26.87 22.27
CA ALA A 198 -17.56 -26.83 21.64
C ALA A 198 -17.56 -27.45 20.23
N LYS A 199 -18.36 -28.50 20.01
CA LYS A 199 -18.50 -29.18 18.72
C LYS A 199 -19.31 -28.35 17.70
N SER A 200 -20.28 -27.56 18.14
CA SER A 200 -21.01 -26.63 17.26
C SER A 200 -20.14 -25.47 16.78
N ASP A 201 -19.24 -24.96 17.64
CA ASP A 201 -18.32 -23.87 17.29
C ASP A 201 -17.23 -24.31 16.29
N LEU A 202 -16.92 -25.61 16.24
CA LEU A 202 -15.96 -26.20 15.31
C LEU A 202 -16.60 -26.62 13.97
N ARG A 203 -17.93 -26.56 13.84
CA ARG A 203 -18.58 -26.89 12.57
C ARG A 203 -18.36 -25.74 11.57
N PRO A 204 -17.81 -26.02 10.37
CA PRO A 204 -17.69 -25.01 9.34
C PRO A 204 -19.09 -24.48 8.97
N HIS A 205 -19.25 -23.15 8.88
CA HIS A 205 -20.51 -22.47 8.57
C HIS A 205 -21.17 -22.85 7.23
N ASN A 206 -20.54 -23.73 6.44
CA ASN A 206 -21.02 -24.16 5.13
C ASN A 206 -21.68 -25.55 5.11
N GLU A 207 -21.81 -26.25 6.24
CA GLU A 207 -22.62 -27.48 6.29
C GLU A 207 -24.12 -27.14 6.38
N PRO A 208 -24.95 -27.47 5.37
CA PRO A 208 -26.38 -27.27 5.45
C PRO A 208 -26.93 -28.16 6.56
N THR A 209 -27.53 -27.56 7.58
CA THR A 209 -28.24 -28.28 8.63
C THR A 209 -29.42 -29.02 8.01
N SER A 210 -29.25 -30.32 7.75
CA SER A 210 -30.36 -31.18 7.37
C SER A 210 -31.37 -31.19 8.52
N LYS A 211 -32.53 -30.59 8.26
CA LYS A 211 -33.64 -30.60 9.22
C LYS A 211 -34.06 -32.06 9.47
N PRO A 212 -34.31 -32.44 10.73
CA PRO A 212 -34.87 -33.75 11.03
C PRO A 212 -36.24 -33.83 10.37
N THR A 213 -36.46 -34.90 9.62
CA THR A 213 -37.74 -35.19 8.98
C THR A 213 -38.60 -35.87 10.03
N ASP A 214 -39.63 -35.17 10.51
CA ASP A 214 -40.60 -35.71 11.47
C ASP A 214 -41.34 -36.89 10.83
N ALA A 215 -41.39 -38.01 11.56
CA ALA A 215 -42.15 -39.22 11.25
C ALA A 215 -43.31 -39.36 12.25
#